data_AF-A0A917WBG3-F1
#
_entry.id   AF-A0A917WBG3-F1
#
_cell.length_a   1.000
_cell.length_b   1.000
_cell.length_c   1.000
_cell.angle_alpha   90.00
_cell.angle_beta   90.00
_cell.angle_gamma   90.00
#
_symmetry.space_group_name_H-M   'P 1'
#
loop_
_entity.id
_entity.type
_entity.pdbx_description
1 polymer ?
#
loop_
_entity_poly.entity_id
_entity_poly.type
_entity_poly.pdbx_seq_one_letter_code
_entity_poly.pdbx_strand_id
1 'polypeptide(L)'
;MAVTLANCPGCTVLATRADVAGGYSAALVDTGAHRAALVSVSAGGEVGRALNVPYGADFPAPAGGALPCDSGGRCIVLASTTEGTAVASAFQLAADGSWSDVTQDGGLVSSTPVARVVDLDGEPGIAVHGGRGDATVWVVYAWGGDGYGVVGCAPAGPDLDPSALSAEQCPS
;
A
#
# COMPACT_ATOMS: atom_id res chain seq x y z
N MET A 1 21.43 5.34 -3.58
CA MET A 1 21.79 6.21 -2.45
C MET A 1 20.61 6.16 -1.50
N ALA A 2 20.77 5.64 -0.28
CA ALA A 2 19.68 5.51 0.69
C ALA A 2 19.55 6.82 1.48
N VAL A 3 18.33 7.34 1.63
CA VAL A 3 18.04 8.52 2.44
C VAL A 3 17.82 8.06 3.89
N THR A 4 18.67 8.52 4.80
CA THR A 4 18.53 8.26 6.24
C THR A 4 17.88 9.45 6.93
N LEU A 5 17.03 9.18 7.92
CA LEU A 5 16.42 10.22 8.72
C LEU A 5 17.39 10.71 9.80
N ALA A 6 17.53 12.03 9.93
CA ALA A 6 18.28 12.62 11.02
C ALA A 6 17.67 12.23 12.37
N ASN A 7 18.52 11.92 13.36
CA ASN A 7 18.11 11.52 14.70
C ASN A 7 17.26 10.24 14.78
N CYS A 8 17.28 9.40 13.74
CA CYS A 8 16.63 8.10 13.72
C CYS A 8 17.65 7.04 13.22
N PRO A 9 18.61 6.62 14.07
CA PRO A 9 19.62 5.66 13.68
C PRO A 9 18.98 4.35 13.22
N GLY A 10 19.29 3.90 12.01
CA GLY A 10 18.72 2.70 11.39
C GLY A 10 17.44 2.94 10.60
N CYS A 11 16.87 4.15 10.64
CA CYS A 11 15.67 4.46 9.87
C CYS A 11 16.02 4.82 8.43
N THR A 12 15.30 4.21 7.50
CA THR A 12 15.53 4.36 6.06
C THR A 12 14.26 4.77 5.36
N VAL A 13 14.34 5.78 4.49
CA VAL A 13 13.20 6.13 3.62
C VAL A 13 13.12 5.10 2.49
N LEU A 14 12.01 4.38 2.43
CA LEU A 14 11.74 3.34 1.44
C LEU A 14 11.12 3.92 0.16
N ALA A 15 10.23 4.89 0.32
CA ALA A 15 9.51 5.50 -0.79
C ALA A 15 9.02 6.91 -0.43
N THR A 16 8.84 7.76 -1.44
CA THR A 16 8.25 9.09 -1.27
C THR A 16 7.24 9.41 -2.36
N ARG A 17 6.35 10.36 -2.07
CA ARG A 17 5.44 10.98 -3.04
C ARG A 17 5.29 12.45 -2.71
N ALA A 18 5.55 13.31 -3.68
CA ALA A 18 5.29 14.74 -3.56
C ALA A 18 3.80 15.05 -3.77
N ASP A 19 3.36 16.18 -3.22
CA ASP A 19 2.05 16.78 -3.51
C ASP A 19 0.86 15.81 -3.39
N VAL A 20 0.79 15.09 -2.26
CA VAL A 20 -0.23 14.07 -2.00
C VAL A 20 -1.56 14.72 -1.59
N ALA A 21 -1.55 15.61 -0.61
CA ALA A 21 -2.76 16.31 -0.15
C ALA A 21 -2.43 17.61 0.57
N GLY A 22 -3.17 18.69 0.29
CA GLY A 22 -3.05 19.96 1.04
C GLY A 22 -1.64 20.59 1.05
N GLY A 23 -0.80 20.31 0.05
CA GLY A 23 0.60 20.75 0.03
C GLY A 23 1.55 19.90 0.88
N TYR A 24 1.09 18.75 1.38
CA TYR A 24 1.93 17.76 2.05
C TYR A 24 2.42 16.69 1.07
N SER A 25 3.68 16.32 1.24
CA SER A 25 4.29 15.12 0.67
C SER A 25 4.19 13.95 1.66
N ALA A 26 4.34 12.73 1.16
CA ALA A 26 4.36 11.51 1.96
C ALA A 26 5.71 10.78 1.83
N ALA A 27 6.12 10.12 2.91
CA ALA A 27 7.24 9.19 2.92
C ALA A 27 6.87 7.91 3.69
N LEU A 28 7.23 6.76 3.13
CA LEU A 28 7.25 5.48 3.84
C LEU A 28 8.65 5.26 4.39
N VAL A 29 8.72 5.02 5.69
CA VAL A 29 9.97 4.91 6.44
C VAL A 29 10.02 3.55 7.11
N ASP A 30 11.07 2.79 6.84
CA ASP A 30 11.46 1.67 7.69
C ASP A 30 12.10 2.23 8.96
N THR A 31 11.52 1.89 10.11
CA THR A 31 12.02 2.32 11.43
C THR A 31 12.89 1.25 12.10
N GLY A 32 13.16 0.15 11.38
CA GLY A 32 13.84 -1.03 11.87
C GLY A 32 12.96 -1.88 12.78
N ALA A 33 13.49 -3.04 13.16
CA ALA A 33 12.82 -4.01 14.04
C ALA A 33 11.41 -4.37 13.56
N HIS A 34 11.26 -4.60 12.26
CA HIS A 34 10.02 -5.05 11.64
C HIS A 34 8.86 -4.04 11.71
N ARG A 35 9.17 -2.73 11.64
CA ARG A 35 8.18 -1.66 11.77
C ARG A 35 8.39 -0.58 10.72
N ALA A 36 7.29 -0.09 10.16
CA ALA A 36 7.30 1.06 9.28
C ALA A 36 6.36 2.17 9.76
N ALA A 37 6.62 3.38 9.29
CA ALA A 37 5.76 4.54 9.50
C ALA A 37 5.55 5.31 8.20
N LEU A 38 4.35 5.84 8.04
CA LEU A 38 4.05 6.89 7.06
C LEU A 38 4.26 8.24 7.73
N VAL A 39 4.93 9.15 7.02
CA VAL A 39 5.27 10.49 7.48
C VAL A 39 4.75 11.50 6.46
N SER A 40 4.01 12.52 6.94
CA SER A 40 3.67 13.68 6.12
C SER A 40 4.73 14.77 6.29
N VAL A 41 5.06 15.45 5.20
CA VAL A 41 6.08 16.51 5.16
C VAL A 41 5.48 17.73 4.48
N SER A 42 5.52 18.88 5.16
CA SER A 42 5.00 20.14 4.60
C SER A 42 5.89 20.65 3.46
N ALA A 43 5.38 21.58 2.66
CA ALA A 43 6.18 22.25 1.62
C ALA A 43 7.45 22.95 2.16
N GLY A 44 7.48 23.30 3.44
CA GLY A 44 8.66 23.85 4.13
C GLY A 44 9.70 22.80 4.53
N GLY A 45 9.44 21.52 4.30
CA GLY A 45 10.31 20.41 4.69
C GLY A 45 10.14 19.94 6.15
N GLU A 46 9.13 20.46 6.85
CA GLU A 46 8.85 20.07 8.23
C GLU A 46 8.03 18.78 8.28
N VAL A 47 8.40 17.88 9.20
CA VAL A 47 7.59 16.70 9.49
C VAL A 47 6.29 17.14 10.14
N GLY A 48 5.16 16.85 9.49
CA GLY A 48 3.82 17.14 10.01
C GLY A 48 3.40 16.09 11.03
N ARG A 49 2.89 14.95 10.55
CA ARG A 49 2.40 13.85 11.38
C ARG A 49 2.94 12.52 10.88
N ALA A 50 2.97 11.54 11.77
CA ALA A 50 3.36 10.18 11.46
C ALA A 50 2.30 9.18 11.93
N LEU A 51 2.16 8.08 11.19
CA LEU A 51 1.31 6.95 11.52
C LEU A 51 2.14 5.66 11.38
N ASN A 52 2.10 4.81 12.40
CA ASN A 52 2.70 3.48 12.29
C ASN A 52 1.87 2.63 11.32
N VAL A 53 2.53 1.90 10.43
CA VAL A 53 1.87 0.90 9.58
C VAL A 53 1.75 -0.39 10.39
N PRO A 54 0.53 -0.82 10.78
CA PRO A 54 0.37 -1.93 11.71
C PRO A 54 0.40 -3.30 11.02
N TYR A 55 0.33 -3.34 9.68
CA TYR A 55 0.19 -4.57 8.91
C TYR A 55 1.50 -4.92 8.21
N GLY A 56 2.29 -5.78 8.85
CA GLY A 56 3.52 -6.31 8.28
C GLY A 56 4.69 -6.34 9.27
N ALA A 57 5.73 -7.04 8.84
CA ALA A 57 7.00 -7.21 9.54
C ALA A 57 8.22 -6.93 8.63
N ASP A 58 8.05 -6.96 7.30
CA ASP A 58 9.08 -6.52 6.36
C ASP A 58 8.45 -5.66 5.27
N PHE A 59 9.10 -4.54 4.95
CA PHE A 59 8.55 -3.47 4.12
C PHE A 59 9.49 -3.23 2.93
N PRO A 60 9.29 -3.92 1.80
CA PRO A 60 10.14 -3.70 0.64
C PRO A 60 9.95 -2.31 0.06
N ALA A 61 11.03 -1.71 -0.43
CA ALA A 61 10.95 -0.45 -1.16
C ALA A 61 10.11 -0.65 -2.45
N PRO A 62 9.09 0.20 -2.70
CA PRO A 62 8.36 0.19 -3.96
C PRO A 62 9.31 0.40 -5.16
N ALA A 63 8.92 -0.15 -6.31
CA ALA A 63 9.68 0.04 -7.54
C ALA A 63 9.87 1.53 -7.84
N GLY A 64 11.12 1.92 -8.13
CA GLY A 64 11.47 3.33 -8.39
C GLY A 64 11.45 4.25 -7.17
N GLY A 65 11.20 3.74 -5.96
CA GLY A 65 11.17 4.54 -4.73
C GLY A 65 9.98 5.51 -4.65
N ALA A 66 8.96 5.31 -5.48
CA ALA A 66 7.75 6.13 -5.48
C ALA A 66 6.68 5.46 -4.61
N LEU A 67 6.14 6.19 -3.62
CA LEU A 67 5.00 5.73 -2.85
C LEU A 67 3.74 5.79 -3.75
N PRO A 68 3.04 4.68 -3.99
CA PRO A 68 1.86 4.66 -4.83
C PRO A 68 0.71 5.33 -4.09
N CYS A 69 0.44 6.59 -4.43
CA CYS A 69 -0.69 7.34 -3.91
C CYS A 69 -1.60 7.76 -5.05
N ASP A 70 -2.89 7.73 -4.76
CA ASP A 70 -3.95 8.10 -5.69
C ASP A 70 -4.29 9.60 -5.61
N SER A 71 -5.17 10.07 -6.49
CA SER A 71 -5.58 11.48 -6.53
C SER A 71 -6.34 11.98 -5.30
N GLY A 72 -6.88 11.05 -4.48
CA GLY A 72 -7.56 11.34 -3.22
C GLY A 72 -6.63 11.35 -2.00
N GLY A 73 -5.32 11.23 -2.21
CA GLY A 73 -4.31 11.20 -1.14
C GLY A 73 -4.20 9.86 -0.43
N ARG A 74 -4.72 8.77 -1.01
CA ARG A 74 -4.64 7.42 -0.44
C ARG A 74 -3.39 6.72 -0.96
N CYS A 75 -2.50 6.34 -0.05
CA CYS A 75 -1.23 5.71 -0.35
C CYS A 75 -1.25 4.24 0.04
N ILE A 76 -0.81 3.36 -0.88
CA ILE A 76 -0.74 1.92 -0.67
C ILE A 76 0.63 1.53 -0.13
N VAL A 77 0.63 0.69 0.90
CA VAL A 77 1.82 0.07 1.48
C VAL A 77 1.72 -1.44 1.28
N LEU A 78 2.76 -2.01 0.66
CA LEU A 78 2.96 -3.45 0.57
C LEU A 78 3.99 -3.88 1.62
N ALA A 79 3.70 -4.98 2.30
CA ALA A 79 4.58 -5.58 3.29
C ALA A 79 4.46 -7.11 3.24
N SER A 80 5.27 -7.79 4.05
CA SER A 80 5.08 -9.21 4.34
C SER A 80 4.93 -9.44 5.85
N THR A 81 4.16 -10.45 6.23
CA THR A 81 4.01 -10.87 7.63
C THR A 81 5.24 -11.65 8.11
N THR A 82 5.29 -11.98 9.40
CA THR A 82 6.35 -12.84 9.97
C THR A 82 6.37 -14.25 9.38
N GLU A 83 5.25 -14.70 8.83
CA GLU A 83 5.08 -16.00 8.16
C GLU A 83 5.45 -15.93 6.67
N GLY A 84 5.76 -14.74 6.15
CA GLY A 84 6.17 -14.52 4.77
C GLY A 84 5.02 -14.39 3.78
N THR A 85 3.77 -14.29 4.22
CA THR A 85 2.65 -13.94 3.32
C THR A 85 2.66 -12.44 3.06
N ALA A 86 2.23 -12.03 1.85
CA ALA A 86 2.14 -10.61 1.54
C ALA A 86 0.90 -10.00 2.21
N VAL A 87 1.02 -8.74 2.62
CA VAL A 87 -0.11 -7.92 3.11
C VAL A 87 -0.06 -6.56 2.45
N ALA A 88 -1.21 -6.07 2.04
CA ALA A 88 -1.38 -4.76 1.45
C ALA A 88 -2.30 -3.90 2.32
N SER A 89 -2.02 -2.61 2.41
CA SER A 89 -2.81 -1.66 3.17
C SER A 89 -2.83 -0.30 2.49
N ALA A 90 -3.85 0.51 2.77
CA ALA A 90 -4.03 1.84 2.23
C ALA A 90 -4.29 2.85 3.36
N PHE A 91 -3.60 3.99 3.28
CA PHE A 91 -3.70 5.06 4.27
C PHE A 91 -3.98 6.37 3.57
N GLN A 92 -4.94 7.13 4.06
CA GLN A 92 -5.28 8.44 3.52
C GLN A 92 -4.50 9.54 4.23
N LEU A 93 -3.85 10.40 3.46
CA LEU A 93 -3.32 11.68 3.92
C LEU A 93 -4.37 12.77 3.69
N ALA A 94 -4.81 13.42 4.77
CA ALA A 94 -5.70 14.55 4.71
C ALA A 94 -4.94 15.87 4.44
N ALA A 95 -5.67 16.91 4.04
CA ALA A 95 -5.11 18.21 3.72
C ALA A 95 -4.48 18.95 4.92
N ASP A 96 -4.75 18.51 6.15
CA ASP A 96 -4.13 19.01 7.38
C ASP A 96 -2.87 18.21 7.78
N GLY A 97 -2.43 17.29 6.91
CA GLY A 97 -1.28 16.44 7.12
C GLY A 97 -1.54 15.22 8.00
N SER A 98 -2.78 14.97 8.45
CA SER A 98 -3.13 13.80 9.24
C SER A 98 -3.30 12.53 8.40
N TRP A 99 -2.94 11.40 8.99
CA TRP A 99 -3.07 10.08 8.38
C TRP A 99 -4.23 9.33 9.02
N SER A 100 -5.01 8.63 8.19
CA SER A 100 -5.99 7.64 8.62
C SER A 100 -5.80 6.33 7.86
N ASP A 101 -5.93 5.22 8.57
CA ASP A 101 -6.04 3.92 7.92
C ASP A 101 -7.42 3.80 7.25
N VAL A 102 -7.41 3.49 5.96
CA VAL A 102 -8.63 3.29 5.15
C VAL A 102 -8.69 1.87 4.59
N THR A 103 -7.82 0.99 5.09
CA THR A 103 -7.88 -0.45 4.85
C THR A 103 -8.97 -1.06 5.72
N GLN A 104 -9.69 -2.06 5.20
CA GLN A 104 -10.57 -2.86 6.04
C GLN A 104 -9.77 -3.57 7.16
N ASP A 105 -10.42 -3.81 8.31
CA ASP A 105 -9.80 -4.29 9.55
C ASP A 105 -8.77 -5.43 9.32
N GLY A 106 -7.47 -5.13 9.53
CA GLY A 106 -6.40 -6.14 9.52
C GLY A 106 -5.49 -6.15 8.29
N GLY A 107 -5.75 -5.31 7.29
CA GLY A 107 -5.00 -5.33 6.03
C GLY A 107 -5.53 -6.39 5.05
N LEU A 108 -5.21 -6.21 3.77
CA LEU A 108 -5.53 -7.17 2.72
C LEU A 108 -4.43 -8.24 2.66
N VAL A 109 -4.62 -9.33 3.39
CA VAL A 109 -3.66 -10.44 3.49
C VAL A 109 -3.80 -11.37 2.28
N SER A 110 -2.67 -11.65 1.64
CA SER A 110 -2.57 -12.58 0.52
C SER A 110 -2.39 -14.01 1.02
N SER A 111 -2.95 -14.98 0.29
CA SER A 111 -2.72 -16.41 0.54
C SER A 111 -1.31 -16.88 0.17
N THR A 112 -0.53 -16.03 -0.51
CA THR A 112 0.85 -16.32 -0.90
C THR A 112 1.77 -15.14 -0.55
N PRO A 113 3.10 -15.27 -0.73
CA PRO A 113 4.05 -14.16 -0.59
C PRO A 113 3.94 -13.04 -1.64
N VAL A 114 2.82 -12.97 -2.39
CA VAL A 114 2.69 -12.06 -3.53
C VAL A 114 1.50 -11.14 -3.31
N ALA A 115 1.76 -9.84 -3.37
CA ALA A 115 0.77 -8.77 -3.52
C ALA A 115 1.38 -7.70 -4.43
N ARG A 116 0.53 -6.90 -5.09
CA ARG A 116 0.97 -5.87 -6.03
C ARG A 116 0.06 -4.64 -5.95
N VAL A 117 0.65 -3.50 -6.22
CA VAL A 117 -0.10 -2.32 -6.65
C VAL A 117 -0.36 -2.46 -8.14
N VAL A 118 -1.57 -2.18 -8.57
CA VAL A 118 -1.99 -2.29 -9.98
C VAL A 118 -2.54 -0.96 -10.44
N ASP A 119 -2.34 -0.60 -11.71
CA ASP A 119 -2.97 0.58 -12.29
C ASP A 119 -4.39 0.23 -12.72
N LEU A 120 -5.39 0.93 -12.17
CA LEU A 120 -6.79 0.84 -12.52
C LEU A 120 -7.22 2.20 -13.09
N ASP A 121 -7.05 2.36 -14.40
CA ASP A 121 -7.39 3.59 -15.12
C ASP A 121 -6.67 4.84 -14.57
N GLY A 122 -5.38 4.70 -14.26
CA GLY A 122 -4.54 5.78 -13.73
C GLY A 122 -4.64 5.97 -12.21
N GLU A 123 -5.46 5.18 -11.52
CA GLU A 123 -5.53 5.17 -10.06
C GLU A 123 -4.98 3.83 -9.52
N PRO A 124 -4.19 3.85 -8.44
CA PRO A 124 -3.62 2.63 -7.89
C PRO A 124 -4.68 1.78 -7.16
N GLY A 125 -4.82 0.53 -7.59
CA GLY A 125 -5.52 -0.55 -6.91
C GLY A 125 -4.58 -1.52 -6.18
N ILE A 126 -5.17 -2.44 -5.43
CA ILE A 126 -4.44 -3.48 -4.69
C ILE A 126 -4.81 -4.84 -5.30
N ALA A 127 -3.81 -5.66 -5.62
CA ALA A 127 -4.02 -7.06 -5.99
C ALA A 127 -3.31 -7.99 -5.01
N VAL A 128 -4.06 -8.96 -4.48
CA VAL A 128 -3.55 -10.02 -3.61
C VAL A 128 -3.98 -11.37 -4.16
N HIS A 129 -3.31 -12.44 -3.76
CA HIS A 129 -3.80 -13.78 -4.06
C HIS A 129 -4.88 -14.19 -3.06
N GLY A 130 -6.03 -14.63 -3.58
CA GLY A 130 -7.10 -15.28 -2.85
C GLY A 130 -7.19 -16.77 -3.20
N GLY A 131 -7.73 -17.57 -2.30
CA GLY A 131 -8.03 -18.99 -2.56
C GLY A 131 -9.45 -19.17 -3.11
N ARG A 132 -9.61 -19.97 -4.15
CA ARG A 132 -10.91 -20.42 -4.68
C ARG A 132 -10.88 -21.95 -4.85
N GLY A 133 -11.38 -22.67 -3.85
CA GLY A 133 -11.16 -24.11 -3.76
C GLY A 133 -9.65 -24.40 -3.71
N ASP A 134 -9.16 -25.25 -4.61
CA ASP A 134 -7.73 -25.59 -4.73
C ASP A 134 -6.95 -24.61 -5.64
N ALA A 135 -7.60 -23.61 -6.22
CA ALA A 135 -6.97 -22.65 -7.14
C ALA A 135 -6.62 -21.33 -6.45
N THR A 136 -5.55 -20.69 -6.93
CA THR A 136 -5.19 -19.32 -6.56
C THR A 136 -5.66 -18.36 -7.65
N VAL A 137 -6.26 -17.24 -7.24
CA VAL A 137 -6.70 -16.16 -8.13
C VAL A 137 -6.15 -14.84 -7.64
N TRP A 138 -5.96 -13.90 -8.55
CA TRP A 138 -5.83 -12.49 -8.18
C TRP A 138 -7.19 -11.98 -7.72
N VAL A 139 -7.24 -11.38 -6.54
CA VAL A 139 -8.38 -10.59 -6.05
C VAL A 139 -7.95 -9.13 -6.07
N VAL A 140 -8.65 -8.31 -6.85
CA VAL A 140 -8.29 -6.91 -7.07
C VAL A 140 -9.28 -6.00 -6.36
N TYR A 141 -8.74 -5.03 -5.64
CA TYR A 141 -9.46 -4.04 -4.86
C TYR A 141 -9.21 -2.64 -5.41
N ALA A 142 -10.26 -1.84 -5.47
CA ALA A 142 -10.20 -0.41 -5.80
C ALA A 142 -10.96 0.41 -4.76
N TRP A 143 -10.66 1.70 -4.71
CA TRP A 143 -11.40 2.64 -3.87
C TRP A 143 -12.82 2.85 -4.38
N GLY A 144 -13.83 2.57 -3.55
CA GLY A 144 -15.25 2.70 -3.87
C GLY A 144 -15.95 3.94 -3.29
N GLY A 145 -15.24 4.80 -2.54
CA GLY A 145 -15.79 6.01 -1.90
C GLY A 145 -15.72 5.97 -0.38
N ASP A 146 -16.00 4.82 0.21
CA ASP A 146 -16.00 4.56 1.66
C ASP A 146 -14.91 3.57 2.10
N GLY A 147 -14.34 2.82 1.15
CA GLY A 147 -13.25 1.88 1.39
C GLY A 147 -12.74 1.22 0.12
N TYR A 148 -11.72 0.37 0.28
CA TYR A 148 -11.31 -0.54 -0.79
C TYR A 148 -12.28 -1.72 -0.87
N GLY A 149 -12.86 -1.95 -2.05
CA GLY A 149 -13.77 -3.06 -2.33
C GLY A 149 -13.29 -3.88 -3.53
N VAL A 150 -13.68 -5.16 -3.59
CA VAL A 150 -13.31 -6.05 -4.70
C VAL A 150 -13.98 -5.56 -5.99
N VAL A 151 -13.17 -5.28 -7.01
CA VAL A 151 -13.66 -4.90 -8.35
C VAL A 151 -13.71 -6.09 -9.31
N GLY A 152 -12.95 -7.14 -9.02
CA GLY A 152 -12.99 -8.38 -9.76
C GLY A 152 -11.78 -9.26 -9.47
N CYS A 153 -11.78 -10.43 -10.09
CA CYS A 153 -10.71 -11.39 -9.94
C CYS A 153 -10.23 -11.88 -11.30
N ALA A 154 -9.00 -12.39 -11.33
CA ALA A 154 -8.35 -12.95 -12.52
C ALA A 154 -7.61 -14.25 -12.14
N PRO A 155 -7.31 -15.16 -13.09
CA PRO A 155 -6.47 -16.32 -12.79
C PRO A 155 -5.11 -15.87 -12.26
N ALA A 156 -4.55 -16.57 -11.27
CA ALA A 156 -3.19 -16.26 -10.81
C ALA A 156 -2.19 -16.50 -11.94
N GLY A 157 -1.33 -15.51 -12.16
CA GLY A 157 -0.36 -15.49 -13.24
C GLY A 157 0.70 -14.41 -13.01
N PRO A 158 1.84 -14.48 -13.73
CA PRO A 158 2.92 -13.51 -13.58
C PRO A 158 2.48 -12.09 -13.99
N ASP A 159 1.56 -12.01 -14.95
CA ASP A 159 0.99 -10.77 -15.48
C ASP A 159 -0.51 -10.74 -15.11
N LEU A 160 -0.88 -9.73 -14.34
CA LEU A 160 -2.28 -9.42 -14.06
C LEU A 160 -2.73 -8.40 -15.11
N ASP A 161 -3.72 -8.77 -15.92
CA ASP A 161 -4.40 -7.88 -16.86
C ASP A 161 -5.67 -7.33 -16.20
N PRO A 162 -5.71 -6.04 -15.81
CA PRO A 162 -6.89 -5.44 -15.20
C PRO A 162 -8.13 -5.48 -16.10
N SER A 163 -7.97 -5.55 -17.42
CA SER A 163 -9.10 -5.62 -18.35
C SER A 163 -9.79 -6.98 -18.38
N ALA A 164 -9.16 -8.01 -17.82
CA ALA A 164 -9.68 -9.37 -17.72
C ALA A 164 -10.40 -9.66 -16.38
N LEU A 165 -10.54 -8.65 -15.50
CA LEU A 165 -11.16 -8.82 -14.20
C LEU A 165 -12.65 -9.16 -14.32
N SER A 166 -13.09 -10.17 -13.56
CA SER A 166 -14.49 -10.57 -13.49
C SER A 166 -14.90 -10.97 -12.08
N ALA A 167 -16.10 -10.56 -11.67
CA ALA A 167 -16.68 -10.94 -10.38
C ALA A 167 -16.95 -12.46 -10.29
N GLU A 168 -17.28 -13.11 -11.41
CA GLU A 168 -17.52 -14.56 -11.47
C GLU A 168 -16.26 -15.39 -11.16
N GLN A 169 -15.10 -14.74 -11.29
CA GLN A 169 -13.82 -15.35 -11.02
C GLN A 169 -13.44 -15.30 -9.54
N CYS A 170 -14.16 -14.50 -8.74
CA CYS A 170 -13.84 -14.32 -7.33
C CYS A 170 -14.23 -15.53 -6.47
N PRO A 171 -13.50 -15.75 -5.36
CA PRO A 171 -13.93 -16.69 -4.33
C PRO A 171 -15.30 -16.31 -3.80
N SER A 172 -16.18 -17.30 -3.66
CA SER A 172 -17.49 -17.18 -3.00
C SER A 172 -17.37 -17.26 -1.48
#